data_AF-A0A5D0UAW6-F1
#
_entry.id   AF-A0A5D0UAW6-F1
#
_cell.length_a   1.000
_cell.length_b   1.000
_cell.length_c   1.000
_cell.angle_alpha   90.00
_cell.angle_beta   90.00
_cell.angle_gamma   90.00
#
_symmetry.space_group_name_H-M   'P 1'
#
loop_
_entity.id
_entity.type
_entity.pdbx_description
1 polymer ?
#
loop_
_entity_poly.entity_id
_entity_poly.type
_entity_poly.pdbx_seq_one_letter_code
_entity_poly.pdbx_strand_id
1 'polypeptide(L)'
;MSIEPGSQIHQHVTAVAGTAYGVIGADLHVFGDGTPLYLLEEHRPSAVPDRAWLRELPSRMLNAGAGVVAFTGRNHERDELHAWREAGPRLAVRWLHAPGGQGKTRLADHIAAQAAADGWKVVVAVPHVGTPQ
;
A
#
# COMPACT_ATOMS: atom_id res chain seq x y z
N MET A 1 -20.38 25.55 32.93
CA MET A 1 -19.28 24.69 32.48
C MET A 1 -19.92 23.57 31.66
N SER A 2 -20.08 23.80 30.35
CA SER A 2 -20.73 22.85 29.44
C SER A 2 -19.71 21.85 28.94
N ILE A 3 -20.05 20.57 29.04
CA ILE A 3 -19.28 19.44 28.51
C ILE A 3 -19.68 19.31 27.03
N GLU A 4 -18.73 19.47 26.10
CA GLU A 4 -19.01 19.23 24.68
C GLU A 4 -19.36 17.75 24.46
N PRO A 5 -20.37 17.43 23.64
CA PRO A 5 -20.68 16.04 23.30
C PRO A 5 -19.49 15.45 22.52
N GLY A 6 -18.81 14.49 23.14
CA GLY A 6 -17.70 13.77 22.54
C GLY A 6 -18.10 13.18 21.19
N SER A 7 -17.21 13.33 20.20
CA SER A 7 -17.32 12.74 18.87
C SER A 7 -17.83 11.28 18.96
N GLN A 8 -19.03 11.04 18.43
CA GLN A 8 -19.61 9.72 18.39
C GLN A 8 -18.87 8.89 17.33
N ILE A 9 -18.16 7.84 17.77
CA ILE A 9 -17.45 6.92 16.88
C ILE A 9 -18.45 5.88 16.36
N HIS A 10 -18.68 5.87 15.05
CA HIS A 10 -19.48 4.85 14.38
C HIS A 10 -18.57 3.74 13.86
N GLN A 11 -18.81 2.51 14.31
CA GLN A 11 -18.08 1.31 13.88
C GLN A 11 -19.05 0.32 13.24
N HIS A 12 -18.67 -0.24 12.09
CA HIS A 12 -19.40 -1.33 11.43
C HIS A 12 -18.56 -2.60 11.48
N VAL A 13 -19.08 -3.67 12.11
CA VAL A 13 -18.39 -4.95 12.25
C VAL A 13 -19.21 -6.08 11.63
N THR A 14 -18.62 -6.80 10.68
CA THR A 14 -19.22 -7.97 10.04
C THR A 14 -18.36 -9.19 10.32
N ALA A 15 -18.89 -10.20 11.01
CA ALA A 15 -18.19 -11.45 11.29
C ALA A 15 -18.81 -12.62 10.50
N VAL A 16 -18.01 -13.30 9.68
CA VAL A 16 -18.43 -14.45 8.87
C VAL A 16 -17.36 -15.54 8.95
N ALA A 17 -17.74 -16.75 9.36
CA ALA A 17 -16.91 -17.95 9.32
C ALA A 17 -15.51 -17.82 9.96
N GLY A 18 -15.39 -17.11 11.09
CA GLY A 18 -14.11 -16.91 11.80
C GLY A 18 -13.32 -15.67 11.35
N THR A 19 -13.84 -14.89 10.40
CA THR A 19 -13.25 -13.64 9.92
C THR A 19 -14.15 -12.46 10.28
N ALA A 20 -13.61 -11.42 10.91
CA ALA A 20 -14.31 -10.17 11.19
C ALA A 20 -13.73 -9.00 10.40
N TYR A 21 -14.60 -8.21 9.79
CA TYR A 21 -14.28 -6.97 9.09
C TYR A 21 -14.81 -5.81 9.91
N GLY A 22 -13.96 -4.90 10.36
CA GLY A 22 -14.33 -3.69 11.10
C GLY A 22 -13.96 -2.44 10.32
N VAL A 23 -14.87 -1.48 10.19
CA VAL A 23 -14.54 -0.13 9.69
C VAL A 23 -14.59 0.86 10.85
N ILE A 24 -13.45 1.49 11.17
CA ILE A 24 -13.34 2.51 12.23
C ILE A 24 -12.67 3.73 11.61
N GLY A 25 -13.34 4.88 11.58
CA GLY A 25 -12.71 6.11 11.09
C GLY A 25 -12.19 6.05 9.63
N ALA A 26 -12.79 5.18 8.80
CA ALA A 26 -12.37 4.81 7.44
C ALA A 26 -11.24 3.78 7.31
N ASP A 27 -10.72 3.26 8.42
CA ASP A 27 -9.75 2.16 8.42
C ASP A 27 -10.47 0.80 8.37
N LEU A 28 -10.11 -0.05 7.40
CA LEU A 28 -10.60 -1.43 7.32
C LEU A 28 -9.68 -2.34 8.14
N HIS A 29 -10.22 -2.86 9.24
CA HIS A 29 -9.61 -3.91 10.04
C HIS A 29 -10.13 -5.26 9.58
N VAL A 30 -9.22 -6.18 9.23
CA VAL A 30 -9.58 -7.57 8.98
C VAL A 30 -8.93 -8.43 10.07
N PHE A 31 -9.78 -9.01 10.91
CA PHE A 31 -9.38 -9.97 11.94
C PHE A 31 -9.70 -11.38 11.40
N GLY A 32 -8.67 -12.13 11.03
CA GLY A 32 -8.75 -13.59 11.14
C GLY A 32 -8.32 -13.94 12.56
N ASP A 33 -8.94 -14.94 13.20
CA ASP A 33 -8.59 -15.48 14.54
C ASP A 33 -8.37 -14.49 15.73
N GLY A 34 -8.53 -13.18 15.52
CA GLY A 34 -8.19 -12.13 16.49
C GLY A 34 -6.90 -11.37 16.17
N THR A 35 -6.11 -11.80 15.19
CA THR A 35 -4.85 -11.16 14.79
C THR A 35 -5.07 -10.25 13.57
N PRO A 36 -4.54 -9.00 13.54
CA PRO A 36 -4.67 -8.14 12.37
C PRO A 36 -3.99 -8.80 11.16
N LEU A 37 -4.74 -9.04 10.07
CA LEU A 37 -4.18 -9.69 8.87
C LEU A 37 -3.17 -8.81 8.13
N TYR A 38 -3.26 -7.48 8.29
CA TYR A 38 -2.36 -6.52 7.68
C TYR A 38 -1.97 -5.44 8.69
N LEU A 39 -0.71 -5.03 8.65
CA LEU A 39 -0.19 -3.89 9.40
C LEU A 39 0.03 -2.72 8.45
N LEU A 40 -0.27 -1.51 8.92
CA LEU A 40 0.06 -0.29 8.18
C LEU A 40 1.45 0.17 8.59
N GLU A 41 2.35 0.24 7.61
CA GLU A 41 3.72 0.72 7.80
C GLU A 41 3.97 1.94 6.91
N GLU A 42 4.86 2.82 7.34
CA GLU A 42 5.31 3.93 6.49
C GLU A 42 6.02 3.38 5.25
N HIS A 43 5.61 3.84 4.07
CA HIS A 43 6.21 3.39 2.81
C HIS A 43 7.69 3.79 2.77
N ARG A 44 8.55 2.79 2.67
CA ARG A 44 9.97 2.99 2.38
C ARG A 44 10.23 2.56 0.93
N PRO A 45 10.79 3.45 0.08
CA PRO A 45 11.17 3.06 -1.26
C PRO A 45 12.07 1.82 -1.21
N SER A 46 11.77 0.82 -2.05
CA SER A 46 12.63 -0.34 -2.20
C SER A 46 14.06 0.14 -2.46
N ALA A 47 14.99 -0.22 -1.56
CA ALA A 47 16.38 0.13 -1.72
C ALA A 47 16.88 -0.47 -3.04
N VAL A 48 17.47 0.36 -3.91
CA VAL A 48 18.17 -0.13 -5.10
C VAL A 48 19.27 -1.07 -4.60
N PRO A 49 19.25 -2.37 -4.93
CA PRO A 49 20.27 -3.31 -4.50
C PRO A 49 21.63 -2.87 -5.02
N ASP A 50 22.67 -3.12 -4.23
CA ASP A 50 24.03 -2.80 -4.59
C ASP A 50 24.39 -3.40 -5.97
N ARG A 51 24.93 -2.56 -6.85
CA ARG A 51 25.38 -2.95 -8.19
C ARG A 51 26.46 -4.03 -8.14
N ALA A 52 27.27 -4.09 -7.08
CA ALA A 52 28.24 -5.16 -6.89
C ALA A 52 27.54 -6.51 -6.65
N TRP A 53 26.55 -6.55 -5.76
CA TRP A 53 25.75 -7.74 -5.44
C TRP A 53 24.90 -8.26 -6.62
N LEU A 54 24.42 -7.35 -7.47
CA LEU A 54 23.65 -7.68 -8.68
C LEU A 54 24.51 -8.31 -9.78
N ARG A 55 25.81 -8.01 -9.82
CA ARG A 55 26.75 -8.53 -10.83
C ARG A 55 27.27 -9.93 -10.50
N GLU A 56 27.13 -10.38 -9.26
CA GLU A 56 27.56 -11.73 -8.85
C GLU A 56 26.72 -12.85 -9.50
N LEU A 57 25.45 -12.59 -9.81
CA LEU A 57 24.53 -13.56 -10.41
C LEU A 57 23.61 -12.86 -11.41
N PRO A 58 23.75 -13.13 -12.73
CA PRO A 58 22.92 -12.50 -13.77
C PRO A 58 21.40 -12.69 -13.55
N SER A 59 20.99 -13.77 -12.91
CA SER A 59 19.60 -14.05 -12.53
C SER A 59 19.03 -13.06 -11.51
N ARG A 60 19.87 -12.39 -10.70
CA ARG A 60 19.43 -11.35 -9.74
C ARG A 60 19.02 -10.05 -10.44
N MET A 61 19.60 -9.75 -11.61
CA MET A 61 19.18 -8.63 -12.46
C MET A 61 17.80 -8.85 -13.10
N LEU A 62 17.35 -10.10 -13.19
CA LEU A 62 16.01 -10.48 -13.67
C LEU A 62 14.94 -10.47 -12.56
N ASN A 63 15.34 -10.26 -11.30
CA ASN A 63 14.41 -10.27 -10.18
C ASN A 63 13.68 -8.92 -10.09
N ALA A 64 12.35 -8.92 -10.30
CA ALA A 64 11.55 -7.70 -10.47
C ALA A 64 11.53 -6.78 -9.23
N GLY A 65 11.84 -7.31 -8.04
CA GLY A 65 12.00 -6.55 -6.80
C GLY A 65 13.35 -5.82 -6.66
N ALA A 66 14.29 -6.06 -7.56
CA ALA A 66 15.64 -5.55 -7.48
C ALA A 66 15.82 -4.13 -8.06
N GLY A 67 14.78 -3.44 -8.54
CA GLY A 67 14.88 -2.02 -8.95
C GLY A 67 15.99 -1.65 -9.97
N VAL A 68 16.62 -2.63 -10.64
CA VAL A 68 17.88 -2.44 -11.40
C VAL A 68 17.68 -1.62 -12.67
N VAL A 69 16.47 -1.63 -13.20
CA VAL A 69 16.05 -0.78 -14.31
C VAL A 69 15.30 0.41 -13.72
N ALA A 70 15.35 1.60 -14.32
CA ALA A 70 14.41 2.66 -13.95
C ALA A 70 12.97 2.22 -14.28
N PHE A 71 11.96 2.65 -13.52
CA PHE A 71 10.58 2.45 -13.95
C PHE A 71 10.33 3.33 -15.19
N THR A 72 10.10 2.69 -16.34
CA THR A 72 9.87 3.37 -17.62
C THR A 72 8.53 2.97 -18.20
N GLY A 73 7.87 3.89 -18.91
CA GLY A 73 6.55 3.66 -19.50
C GLY A 73 5.38 3.90 -18.53
N ARG A 74 4.17 3.50 -18.98
CA ARG A 74 2.88 3.70 -18.28
C ARG A 74 2.57 5.17 -17.92
N ASN A 75 3.09 6.12 -18.72
CA ASN A 75 2.92 7.56 -18.47
C ASN A 75 1.45 7.95 -18.29
N HIS A 76 0.57 7.50 -19.21
CA HIS A 76 -0.87 7.78 -19.12
C HIS A 76 -1.48 7.34 -17.78
N GLU A 77 -1.15 6.15 -17.33
CA GLU A 77 -1.71 5.58 -16.10
C GLU A 77 -1.13 6.26 -14.85
N ARG A 78 0.13 6.71 -14.92
CA ARG A 78 0.74 7.54 -13.88
C ARG A 78 0.07 8.90 -13.80
N ASP A 79 -0.16 9.55 -14.94
CA ASP A 79 -0.82 10.85 -15.02
C ASP A 79 -2.26 10.76 -14.50
N GLU A 80 -2.98 9.70 -14.84
CA GLU A 80 -4.32 9.45 -14.31
C GLU A 80 -4.31 9.23 -12.78
N LEU A 81 -3.34 8.47 -12.25
CA LEU A 81 -3.25 8.22 -10.81
C LEU A 81 -2.85 9.49 -10.05
N HIS A 82 -1.97 10.31 -10.63
CA HIS A 82 -1.61 11.60 -10.08
C HIS A 82 -2.82 12.56 -10.09
N ALA A 83 -3.52 12.70 -11.22
CA ALA A 83 -4.71 13.53 -11.31
C ALA A 83 -5.81 13.09 -10.34
N TRP A 84 -5.99 11.78 -10.18
CA TRP A 84 -6.92 11.23 -9.19
C TRP A 84 -6.54 11.59 -7.75
N ARG A 85 -5.25 11.53 -7.39
CA ARG A 85 -4.76 11.93 -6.06
C ARG A 85 -5.03 13.41 -5.77
N GLU A 86 -4.78 14.28 -6.75
CA GLU A 86 -4.87 15.74 -6.57
C GLU A 86 -6.29 16.30 -6.66
N ALA A 87 -7.12 15.78 -7.57
CA ALA A 87 -8.45 16.32 -7.86
C ALA A 87 -9.60 15.46 -7.31
N GLY A 88 -9.29 14.34 -6.66
CA GLY A 88 -10.28 13.43 -6.09
C GLY A 88 -11.00 13.98 -4.85
N PRO A 89 -12.09 13.32 -4.42
CA PRO A 89 -12.72 13.63 -3.14
C PRO A 89 -11.76 13.34 -1.98
N ARG A 90 -12.00 13.96 -0.81
CA ARG A 90 -11.15 13.83 0.40
C ARG A 90 -10.78 12.39 0.77
N LEU A 91 -11.67 11.44 0.51
CA LEU A 91 -11.43 10.01 0.68
C LEU A 91 -11.84 9.30 -0.60
N ALA A 92 -10.89 8.60 -1.23
CA ALA A 92 -11.11 7.86 -2.46
C ALA A 92 -10.33 6.54 -2.42
N VAL A 93 -10.84 5.53 -3.12
CA VAL A 93 -10.17 4.24 -3.32
C VAL A 93 -10.11 3.97 -4.81
N ARG A 94 -8.94 3.52 -5.29
CA ARG A 94 -8.76 3.11 -6.68
C ARG A 94 -8.10 1.74 -6.74
N TRP A 95 -8.69 0.85 -7.52
CA TRP A 95 -8.20 -0.51 -7.70
C TRP A 95 -7.21 -0.57 -8.86
N LEU A 96 -5.97 -0.98 -8.60
CA LEU A 96 -4.96 -1.21 -9.64
C LEU A 96 -4.95 -2.69 -10.05
N HIS A 97 -5.35 -2.99 -11.29
CA HIS A 97 -5.35 -4.36 -11.84
C HIS A 97 -4.57 -4.45 -13.15
N ALA A 98 -4.04 -5.64 -13.43
CA ALA A 98 -3.31 -6.01 -14.64
C ALA A 98 -3.06 -7.53 -14.61
N PRO A 99 -2.73 -8.17 -15.74
CA PRO A 99 -2.21 -9.54 -15.75
C PRO A 99 -0.95 -9.71 -14.90
N GLY A 100 -0.62 -10.95 -14.53
CA GLY A 100 0.62 -11.29 -13.80
C GLY A 100 1.87 -10.79 -14.53
N GLY A 101 2.90 -10.37 -13.79
CA GLY A 101 4.16 -9.90 -14.38
C GLY A 101 4.16 -8.48 -14.98
N GLN A 102 3.02 -7.80 -15.09
CA GLN A 102 2.91 -6.45 -15.68
C GLN A 102 3.36 -5.29 -14.76
N GLY A 103 4.16 -5.57 -13.73
CA GLY A 103 4.75 -4.54 -12.88
C GLY A 103 3.78 -3.68 -12.06
N LYS A 104 2.64 -4.23 -11.60
CA LYS A 104 1.67 -3.51 -10.73
C LYS A 104 2.31 -3.02 -9.44
N THR A 105 3.04 -3.90 -8.76
CA THR A 105 3.77 -3.57 -7.52
C THR A 105 4.74 -2.44 -7.78
N ARG A 106 5.48 -2.51 -8.88
CA ARG A 106 6.44 -1.49 -9.28
C ARG A 106 5.79 -0.14 -9.62
N LEU A 107 4.60 -0.15 -10.24
CA LEU A 107 3.82 1.07 -10.46
C LEU A 107 3.34 1.66 -9.12
N ALA A 108 2.84 0.83 -8.20
CA ALA A 108 2.40 1.27 -6.89
C ALA A 108 3.55 1.91 -6.09
N ASP A 109 4.72 1.26 -6.05
CA ASP A 109 5.92 1.77 -5.41
C ASP A 109 6.39 3.10 -6.03
N HIS A 110 6.31 3.20 -7.36
CA HIS A 110 6.68 4.43 -8.07
C HIS A 110 5.76 5.59 -7.71
N ILE A 111 4.43 5.37 -7.71
CA ILE A 111 3.45 6.40 -7.34
C ILE A 111 3.57 6.77 -5.86
N ALA A 112 3.83 5.80 -4.98
CA ALA A 112 4.08 6.02 -3.55
C ALA A 112 5.33 6.90 -3.33
N ALA A 113 6.43 6.62 -4.03
CA ALA A 113 7.64 7.44 -3.96
C ALA A 113 7.42 8.87 -4.47
N GLN A 114 6.69 9.04 -5.58
CA GLN A 114 6.33 10.37 -6.08
C GLN A 114 5.44 11.14 -5.09
N ALA A 115 4.42 10.49 -4.52
CA ALA A 115 3.55 11.12 -3.53
C ALA A 115 4.29 11.56 -2.28
N ALA A 116 5.21 10.72 -1.76
CA ALA A 116 6.07 11.11 -0.64
C ALA A 116 6.94 12.33 -0.99
N ALA A 117 7.50 12.40 -2.20
CA ALA A 117 8.26 13.55 -2.66
C ALA A 117 7.41 14.84 -2.79
N ASP A 118 6.13 14.68 -3.14
CA ASP A 118 5.15 15.77 -3.21
C ASP A 118 4.60 16.18 -1.82
N GLY A 119 5.10 15.57 -0.73
CA GLY A 119 4.75 15.92 0.65
C GLY A 119 3.60 15.10 1.26
N TRP A 120 3.12 14.06 0.58
CA TRP A 120 2.11 13.16 1.13
C TRP A 120 2.71 12.20 2.15
N LYS A 121 1.96 11.90 3.22
CA LYS A 121 2.25 10.73 4.05
C LYS A 121 1.77 9.49 3.32
N VAL A 122 2.68 8.56 3.05
CA VAL A 122 2.37 7.32 2.34
C VAL A 122 2.55 6.12 3.27
N VAL A 123 1.53 5.26 3.31
CA VAL A 123 1.52 4.03 4.11
C VAL A 123 1.20 2.83 3.22
N VAL A 124 1.77 1.68 3.55
CA VAL A 124 1.53 0.39 2.88
C VAL A 124 0.89 -0.59 3.86
N ALA A 125 -0.01 -1.42 3.36
CA ALA A 125 -0.56 -2.54 4.11
C ALA A 125 0.29 -3.78 3.83
N VAL A 126 1.05 -4.23 4.84
CA VAL A 126 1.87 -5.44 4.76
C VAL A 126 1.17 -6.60 5.44
N PRO A 127 1.17 -7.83 4.86
CA PRO A 127 0.60 -8.98 5.52
C PRO A 127 1.28 -9.22 6.88
N HIS A 128 0.48 -9.37 7.92
CA HIS A 128 0.99 -9.84 9.20
C HIS A 128 1.27 -11.34 9.07
N VAL A 129 2.54 -11.73 9.20
CA VAL A 129 2.89 -13.14 9.40
C VAL A 129 2.59 -13.45 10.85
N GLY A 130 1.40 -13.97 11.12
CA GLY A 130 1.08 -14.51 12.44
C GLY A 130 2.16 -15.52 12.80
N THR A 131 2.95 -15.25 13.83
CA THR A 131 3.83 -16.27 14.40
C THR A 131 2.92 -17.40 14.90
N PRO A 132 3.09 -18.65 14.44
CA PRO A 132 2.44 -19.76 15.11
C PRO A 132 2.98 -19.81 16.55
N GLN A 133 2.09 -19.72 17.53
CA GLN A 133 2.41 -20.06 18.92
C GLN A 133 2.59 -21.57 19.06
#